data_AF-A0AA35I768-F1
#
_entry.id   AF-A0AA35I768-F1
#
_cell.length_a   1.000
_cell.length_b   1.000
_cell.length_c   1.000
_cell.angle_alpha   90.00
_cell.angle_beta   90.00
_cell.angle_gamma   90.00
#
_symmetry.space_group_name_H-M   'P 1'
#
loop_
_entity.id
_entity.type
_entity.pdbx_description
1 polymer ?
#
loop_
_entity_poly.entity_id
_entity_poly.type
_entity_poly.pdbx_seq_one_letter_code
_entity_poly.pdbx_strand_id
1 'polypeptide(L)'
;MAFSASTKTLLLAASLAALPAAAETAASAMGVVSQAQGLPREFEEHFFDVPLAVRVDLDGRYLGDAMVVLSRDERVQLLEFTDHYDSREPETLRRRWQERLAVGRPLGNCQRDCPDGLRAIHYSLVNSQLSLLTHAAELAGDAPRYHALPEQGSGMLLRNQLNLVSDGRETSGMYALQGQASLGQWTTLADAQADKGSVGSQQTRHRVGQLYAERLHDEHFFRLGYFTPGAQGLTRQPRLLGQSPDTTLGLMFGSSDSLLIDNGQPELHADLRHPQPPRCGGDIP
;
A
#
# COMPACT_ATOMS: atom_id res chain seq x y z
N MET A 1 -7.14 -65.87 -42.55
CA MET A 1 -5.80 -65.28 -42.45
C MET A 1 -6.02 -63.76 -42.38
N ALA A 2 -6.10 -63.11 -41.21
CA ALA A 2 -5.01 -62.73 -40.27
C ALA A 2 -4.05 -61.74 -40.96
N PHE A 3 -3.70 -60.53 -40.52
CA PHE A 3 -3.69 -59.76 -39.24
C PHE A 3 -3.82 -58.24 -39.59
N SER A 4 -4.44 -57.39 -38.75
CA SER A 4 -3.82 -56.34 -37.88
C SER A 4 -3.03 -55.23 -38.64
N ALA A 5 -3.10 -53.93 -38.32
CA ALA A 5 -3.18 -53.33 -37.01
C ALA A 5 -3.72 -51.89 -37.03
N SER A 6 -4.49 -51.59 -35.98
CA SER A 6 -4.86 -50.26 -35.50
C SER A 6 -3.63 -49.50 -34.99
N THR A 7 -3.46 -48.23 -35.37
CA THR A 7 -2.51 -47.33 -34.69
C THR A 7 -3.26 -46.11 -34.17
N LYS A 8 -3.41 -46.08 -32.84
CA LYS A 8 -3.89 -44.96 -32.03
C LYS A 8 -2.73 -43.95 -31.90
N THR A 9 -3.01 -42.66 -32.08
CA THR A 9 -2.08 -41.61 -31.63
C THR A 9 -2.69 -40.87 -30.45
N LEU A 10 -1.91 -40.89 -29.37
CA LEU A 10 -2.22 -40.58 -27.99
C LEU A 10 -2.37 -39.05 -27.77
N LEU A 11 -3.42 -38.66 -27.05
CA LEU A 11 -3.49 -37.40 -26.30
C LEU A 11 -2.46 -37.44 -25.17
N LEU A 12 -1.56 -36.45 -25.09
CA LEU A 12 -0.82 -36.14 -23.86
C LEU A 12 -1.34 -34.81 -23.30
N ALA A 13 -2.29 -34.92 -22.37
CA ALA A 13 -2.62 -33.87 -21.42
C ALA A 13 -1.61 -33.95 -20.27
N ALA A 14 -0.75 -32.95 -20.14
CA ALA A 14 0.14 -32.81 -18.98
C ALA A 14 -0.65 -32.13 -17.84
N SER A 15 -1.17 -32.95 -16.94
CA SER A 15 -1.76 -32.54 -15.67
C SER A 15 -0.65 -32.14 -14.68
N LEU A 16 -0.49 -30.83 -14.44
CA LEU A 16 0.25 -30.35 -13.27
C LEU A 16 -0.58 -30.65 -12.01
N ALA A 17 -0.17 -31.67 -11.27
CA ALA A 17 -0.65 -31.90 -9.91
C ALA A 17 -0.06 -30.83 -8.98
N ALA A 18 -0.88 -29.88 -8.55
CA ALA A 18 -0.56 -28.99 -7.44
C ALA A 18 -0.71 -29.77 -6.13
N LEU A 19 0.41 -30.03 -5.45
CA LEU A 19 0.43 -30.51 -4.08
C LEU A 19 -0.09 -29.39 -3.17
N PRO A 20 -1.04 -29.65 -2.24
CA PRO A 20 -1.37 -28.68 -1.22
C PRO A 20 -0.21 -28.70 -0.21
N ALA A 21 0.59 -27.64 -0.23
CA ALA A 21 1.44 -27.33 0.91
C ALA A 21 0.51 -27.03 2.09
N ALA A 22 0.43 -27.96 3.04
CA ALA A 22 -0.15 -27.68 4.34
C ALA A 22 0.74 -26.62 5.00
N ALA A 23 0.38 -25.35 4.85
CA ALA A 23 0.93 -24.29 5.65
C ALA A 23 0.44 -24.52 7.08
N GLU A 24 1.37 -24.90 7.97
CA GLU A 24 1.13 -24.82 9.41
C GLU A 24 0.71 -23.39 9.73
N THR A 25 -0.53 -23.23 10.16
CA THR A 25 -1.05 -22.02 10.79
C THR A 25 -0.40 -21.88 12.17
N ALA A 26 0.89 -21.56 12.19
CA ALA A 26 1.56 -21.02 13.36
C ALA A 26 1.38 -19.49 13.38
N ALA A 27 0.13 -19.03 13.29
CA ALA A 27 -0.25 -17.70 13.76
C ALA A 27 -0.43 -17.80 15.27
N SER A 28 0.65 -18.07 15.99
CA SER A 28 0.71 -17.79 17.41
C SER A 28 0.55 -16.28 17.53
N ALA A 29 -0.62 -15.83 17.97
CA ALA A 29 -0.83 -14.46 18.40
C ALA A 29 0.28 -14.13 19.39
N MET A 30 1.30 -13.40 18.94
CA MET A 30 2.42 -13.00 19.79
C MET A 30 1.83 -12.13 20.89
N GLY A 31 1.80 -12.66 22.11
CA GLY A 31 1.33 -11.93 23.28
C GLY A 31 2.07 -10.60 23.39
N VAL A 32 1.41 -9.55 23.88
CA VAL A 32 2.02 -8.22 24.03
C VAL A 32 3.31 -8.30 24.86
N VAL A 33 3.36 -9.24 25.81
CA VAL A 33 4.56 -9.51 26.59
C VAL A 33 5.69 -10.04 25.73
N SER A 34 5.42 -10.92 24.75
CA SER A 34 6.45 -11.41 23.81
C SER A 34 6.94 -10.35 22.83
N GLN A 35 6.10 -9.36 22.49
CA GLN A 35 6.50 -8.19 21.73
C GLN A 35 7.37 -7.24 22.58
N ALA A 36 7.14 -7.22 23.90
CA ALA A 36 7.93 -6.47 24.88
C ALA A 36 9.27 -7.13 25.27
N GLN A 37 9.48 -8.43 24.99
CA GLN A 37 10.68 -9.19 25.39
C GLN A 37 12.01 -8.68 24.80
N GLY A 38 11.97 -7.75 23.84
CA GLY A 38 13.16 -7.07 23.28
C GLY A 38 13.42 -5.67 23.85
N LEU A 39 12.55 -5.17 24.76
CA LEU A 39 12.69 -3.84 25.35
C LEU A 39 13.52 -3.90 26.64
N PRO A 40 14.42 -2.92 26.88
CA PRO A 40 15.12 -2.82 28.15
C PRO A 40 14.12 -2.77 29.31
N ARG A 41 14.42 -3.40 30.46
CA ARG A 41 13.45 -3.58 31.56
C ARG A 41 12.84 -2.27 32.07
N GLU A 42 13.55 -1.16 31.95
CA GLU A 42 13.04 0.17 32.29
C GLU A 42 11.88 0.65 31.38
N PHE A 43 11.70 0.08 30.19
CA PHE A 43 10.60 0.44 29.28
C PHE A 43 9.30 -0.30 29.60
N GLU A 44 9.35 -1.52 30.15
CA GLU A 44 8.15 -2.30 30.49
C GLU A 44 7.23 -1.56 31.48
N GLU A 45 7.80 -0.81 32.42
CA GLU A 45 7.06 -0.03 33.42
C GLU A 45 6.26 1.14 32.82
N HIS A 46 6.54 1.52 31.58
CA HIS A 46 5.88 2.63 30.88
C HIS A 46 4.75 2.18 29.95
N PHE A 47 4.52 0.87 29.81
CA PHE A 47 3.46 0.33 28.93
C PHE A 47 2.34 -0.37 29.69
N PHE A 48 2.64 -0.88 30.88
CA PHE A 48 1.65 -1.57 31.70
C PHE A 48 1.12 -0.65 32.79
N ASP A 49 -0.18 -0.80 33.08
CA ASP A 49 -0.89 -0.11 34.16
C ASP A 49 -0.92 1.42 34.03
N VAL A 50 -0.59 1.95 32.84
CA VAL A 50 -0.68 3.37 32.49
C VAL A 50 -1.65 3.58 31.31
N PRO A 51 -2.33 4.74 31.24
CA PRO A 51 -3.14 5.11 30.09
C PRO A 51 -2.29 5.33 28.83
N LEU A 52 -2.56 4.58 27.76
CA LEU A 52 -1.94 4.67 26.45
C LEU A 52 -2.94 5.19 25.43
N ALA A 53 -2.54 6.21 24.66
CA ALA A 53 -3.31 6.69 23.51
C ALA A 53 -3.09 5.75 22.33
N VAL A 54 -4.15 5.13 21.83
CA VAL A 54 -4.08 4.15 20.74
C VAL A 54 -5.20 4.34 19.73
N ARG A 55 -4.89 4.01 18.49
CA ARG A 55 -5.89 3.88 17.43
C ARG A 55 -6.67 2.58 17.61
N VAL A 56 -8.00 2.65 17.58
CA VAL A 56 -8.88 1.49 17.70
C VAL A 56 -9.56 1.21 16.37
N ASP A 57 -9.43 -0.03 15.88
CA ASP A 57 -10.10 -0.50 14.67
C ASP A 57 -11.01 -1.70 14.99
N LEU A 58 -12.18 -1.76 14.34
CA LEU A 58 -13.13 -2.87 14.39
C LEU A 58 -13.26 -3.50 13.02
N ASP A 59 -12.90 -4.77 12.90
CA ASP A 59 -12.92 -5.50 11.63
C ASP A 59 -12.18 -4.75 10.50
N GLY A 60 -11.09 -4.07 10.85
CA GLY A 60 -10.30 -3.22 9.95
C GLY A 60 -10.85 -1.81 9.70
N ARG A 61 -11.99 -1.44 10.30
CA ARG A 61 -12.59 -0.10 10.17
C ARG A 61 -12.24 0.77 11.36
N TYR A 62 -11.82 2.00 11.11
CA TYR A 62 -11.43 2.94 12.16
C TYR A 62 -12.61 3.35 13.04
N LEU A 63 -12.54 3.04 14.34
CA LEU A 63 -13.52 3.47 15.33
C LEU A 63 -13.14 4.80 15.98
N GLY A 64 -11.86 5.11 16.14
CA GLY A 64 -11.41 6.30 16.86
C GLY A 64 -10.11 6.06 17.62
N ASP A 65 -9.52 7.15 18.10
CA ASP A 65 -8.43 7.12 19.05
C ASP A 65 -8.99 7.05 20.48
N ALA A 66 -8.38 6.23 21.31
CA ALA A 66 -8.85 5.95 22.66
C ALA A 66 -7.70 5.85 23.65
N MET A 67 -8.02 6.12 24.92
CA MET A 67 -7.14 5.80 26.04
C MET A 67 -7.43 4.37 26.51
N VAL A 68 -6.40 3.53 26.50
CA VAL A 68 -6.48 2.15 26.99
C VAL A 68 -5.44 1.90 28.08
N VAL A 69 -5.72 0.96 28.97
CA VAL A 69 -4.74 0.45 29.93
C VAL A 69 -4.45 -1.00 29.58
N LEU A 70 -3.17 -1.33 29.46
CA LEU A 70 -2.71 -2.70 29.32
C LEU A 70 -2.24 -3.21 30.68
N SER A 71 -2.77 -4.33 31.11
CA SER A 71 -2.33 -4.98 32.34
C SER A 71 -1.29 -6.05 32.05
N ARG A 72 -0.50 -6.39 33.08
CA ARG A 72 0.57 -7.40 32.98
C ARG A 72 0.06 -8.82 32.75
N ASP A 73 -1.21 -9.09 33.06
CA ASP A 73 -1.91 -10.33 32.75
C ASP A 73 -2.53 -10.34 31.34
N GLU A 74 -1.98 -9.51 30.43
CA GLU A 74 -2.37 -9.42 29.03
C GLU A 74 -3.84 -9.08 28.82
N ARG A 75 -4.37 -8.14 29.61
CA ARG A 75 -5.71 -7.61 29.41
C ARG A 75 -5.65 -6.17 28.94
N VAL A 76 -6.64 -5.77 28.17
CA VAL A 76 -6.86 -4.39 27.75
C VAL A 76 -8.16 -3.88 28.32
N GLN A 77 -8.10 -2.69 28.91
CA GLN A 77 -9.26 -1.94 29.36
C GLN A 77 -9.35 -0.65 28.55
N LEU A 78 -10.50 -0.39 27.92
CA LEU A 78 -10.75 0.87 27.24
C LEU A 78 -11.37 1.85 28.23
N LEU A 79 -10.72 3.00 28.43
CA LEU A 79 -11.20 4.04 29.33
C LEU A 79 -12.22 4.94 28.62
N GLU A 80 -11.77 5.57 27.53
CA GLU A 80 -12.57 6.51 26.75
C GLU A 80 -12.02 6.68 25.34
N PHE A 81 -12.89 7.10 24.41
CA PHE A 81 -12.49 7.60 23.10
C PHE A 81 -12.16 9.09 23.19
N THR A 82 -10.98 9.49 22.71
CA THR A 82 -10.48 10.87 22.75
C THR A 82 -10.70 11.61 21.43
N ASP A 83 -10.53 10.93 20.29
CA ASP A 83 -10.74 11.47 18.95
C ASP A 83 -11.46 10.45 18.07
N HIS A 84 -12.27 10.92 17.14
CA HIS A 84 -13.04 10.11 16.20
C HIS A 84 -13.47 10.90 14.95
N TYR A 85 -12.88 12.07 14.66
CA TYR A 85 -13.34 12.93 13.56
C TYR A 85 -13.27 12.23 12.19
N ASP A 86 -12.29 11.34 12.00
CA ASP A 86 -12.12 10.57 10.77
C ASP A 86 -12.89 9.23 10.75
N SER A 87 -13.56 8.86 11.84
CA SER A 87 -14.35 7.62 11.89
C SER A 87 -15.68 7.79 11.16
N ARG A 88 -15.99 6.83 10.28
CA ARG A 88 -17.29 6.72 9.62
C ARG A 88 -18.32 5.95 10.45
N GLU A 89 -17.92 5.46 11.63
CA GLU A 89 -18.74 4.58 12.45
C GLU A 89 -19.66 5.37 13.41
N PRO A 90 -20.90 4.90 13.62
CA PRO A 90 -21.87 5.62 14.44
C PRO A 90 -21.43 5.67 15.91
N GLU A 91 -21.72 6.78 16.58
CA GLU A 91 -21.40 6.99 18.01
C GLU A 91 -21.96 5.88 18.91
N THR A 92 -23.15 5.35 18.57
CA THR A 92 -23.78 4.26 19.31
C THR A 92 -22.96 2.97 19.30
N LEU A 93 -22.22 2.70 18.21
CA LEU A 93 -21.33 1.55 18.10
C LEU A 93 -20.06 1.77 18.94
N ARG A 94 -19.49 2.97 18.90
CA ARG A 94 -18.30 3.33 19.70
C ARG A 94 -18.58 3.23 21.19
N ARG A 95 -19.69 3.83 21.66
CA ARG A 95 -20.12 3.73 23.07
C ARG A 95 -20.31 2.27 23.50
N ARG A 96 -20.91 1.43 22.64
CA ARG A 96 -21.06 0.00 22.93
C ARG A 96 -19.71 -0.65 23.16
N TRP A 97 -18.73 -0.45 22.27
CA TRP A 97 -17.40 -1.04 22.42
C TRP A 97 -16.65 -0.52 23.64
N GLN A 98 -16.81 0.77 23.97
CA GLN A 98 -16.28 1.33 25.22
C GLN A 98 -16.85 0.59 26.44
N GLU A 99 -18.17 0.45 26.54
CA GLU A 99 -18.80 -0.28 27.65
C GLU A 99 -18.35 -1.74 27.73
N ARG A 100 -18.21 -2.43 26.57
CA ARG A 100 -17.79 -3.83 26.54
C ARG A 100 -16.34 -4.03 26.97
N LEU A 101 -15.46 -3.06 26.71
CA LEU A 101 -14.03 -3.13 27.04
C LEU A 101 -13.69 -2.43 28.37
N ALA A 102 -14.61 -1.68 28.96
CA ALA A 102 -14.40 -1.00 30.25
C ALA A 102 -14.13 -1.96 31.42
N VAL A 103 -14.57 -3.22 31.35
CA VAL A 103 -14.36 -4.24 32.40
C VAL A 103 -12.97 -4.89 32.30
N GLY A 104 -12.19 -4.57 31.25
CA GLY A 104 -10.91 -5.20 30.97
C GLY A 104 -11.10 -6.60 30.36
N ARG A 105 -10.49 -6.88 29.20
CA ARG A 105 -10.62 -8.15 28.49
C ARG A 105 -9.27 -8.73 28.10
N PRO A 106 -9.11 -10.07 28.13
CA PRO A 106 -7.86 -10.69 27.72
C PRO A 106 -7.59 -10.43 26.23
N LEU A 107 -6.33 -10.19 25.90
CA LEU A 107 -5.82 -10.11 24.55
C LEU A 107 -5.72 -11.50 23.91
N GLY A 108 -5.67 -11.53 22.59
CA GLY A 108 -5.70 -12.75 21.79
C GLY A 108 -7.12 -13.23 21.52
N ASN A 109 -7.26 -14.54 21.32
CA ASN A 109 -8.54 -15.16 20.97
C ASN A 109 -9.52 -15.10 22.15
N CYS A 110 -10.72 -14.58 21.87
CA CYS A 110 -11.81 -14.57 22.83
C CYS A 110 -12.39 -15.99 22.96
N GLN A 111 -12.23 -16.58 24.15
CA GLN A 111 -12.69 -17.95 24.43
C GLN A 111 -13.94 -17.98 25.32
N ARG A 112 -14.16 -16.96 26.16
CA ARG A 112 -15.25 -16.89 27.13
C ARG A 112 -15.85 -15.49 27.15
N ASP A 113 -17.17 -15.41 27.32
CA ASP A 113 -17.94 -14.17 27.45
C ASP A 113 -17.68 -13.15 26.33
N CYS A 114 -17.72 -13.61 25.08
CA CYS A 114 -17.40 -12.82 23.90
C CYS A 114 -18.59 -11.94 23.46
N PRO A 115 -18.55 -10.63 23.77
CA PRO A 115 -19.65 -9.72 23.46
C PRO A 115 -19.76 -9.49 21.95
N ASP A 116 -20.98 -9.34 21.44
CA ASP A 116 -21.24 -8.83 20.08
C ASP A 116 -20.47 -9.58 18.99
N GLY A 117 -20.24 -10.88 19.19
CA GLY A 117 -19.50 -11.72 18.24
C GLY A 117 -17.99 -11.49 18.20
N LEU A 118 -17.39 -10.92 19.27
CA LEU A 118 -15.95 -10.76 19.39
C LEU A 118 -15.21 -12.10 19.26
N ARG A 119 -14.24 -12.15 18.36
CA ARG A 119 -13.39 -13.31 18.07
C ARG A 119 -12.00 -13.16 18.66
N ALA A 120 -11.39 -11.99 18.50
CA ALA A 120 -10.07 -11.72 19.01
C ALA A 120 -9.88 -10.23 19.29
N ILE A 121 -9.01 -9.95 20.24
CA ILE A 121 -8.50 -8.61 20.51
C ILE A 121 -6.98 -8.66 20.29
N HIS A 122 -6.46 -7.84 19.39
CA HIS A 122 -5.02 -7.77 19.15
C HIS A 122 -4.51 -6.38 19.46
N TYR A 123 -3.35 -6.31 20.11
CA TYR A 123 -2.66 -5.07 20.37
C TYR A 123 -1.28 -5.11 19.73
N SER A 124 -0.98 -4.10 18.90
CA SER A 124 0.32 -3.89 18.27
C SER A 124 1.03 -2.76 19.00
N LEU A 125 2.13 -3.08 19.70
CA LEU A 125 3.00 -2.07 20.32
C LEU A 125 3.68 -1.20 19.27
N VAL A 126 3.98 -1.75 18.09
CA VAL A 126 4.71 -1.05 17.03
C VAL A 126 3.87 0.06 16.41
N ASN A 127 2.58 -0.19 16.22
CA ASN A 127 1.66 0.76 15.58
C ASN A 127 0.79 1.53 16.59
N SER A 128 0.94 1.28 17.90
CA SER A 128 0.04 1.78 18.95
C SER A 128 -1.44 1.58 18.58
N GLN A 129 -1.78 0.34 18.19
CA GLN A 129 -3.05 0.00 17.57
C GLN A 129 -3.74 -1.14 18.31
N LEU A 130 -5.03 -0.97 18.59
CA LEU A 130 -5.92 -2.00 19.13
C LEU A 130 -6.90 -2.44 18.05
N SER A 131 -6.79 -3.69 17.61
CA SER A 131 -7.66 -4.29 16.60
C SER A 131 -8.67 -5.24 17.25
N LEU A 132 -9.95 -4.97 17.06
CA LEU A 132 -11.07 -5.79 17.48
C LEU A 132 -11.58 -6.59 16.27
N LEU A 133 -11.56 -7.90 16.36
CA LEU A 133 -12.06 -8.79 15.32
C LEU A 133 -13.34 -9.46 15.79
N THR A 134 -14.39 -9.39 14.97
CA THR A 134 -15.68 -10.02 15.22
C THR A 134 -16.02 -11.04 14.14
N HIS A 135 -17.09 -11.80 14.35
CA HIS A 135 -17.68 -12.65 13.32
C HIS A 135 -18.14 -11.88 12.07
N ALA A 136 -18.40 -10.57 12.19
CA ALA A 136 -18.79 -9.74 11.07
C ALA A 136 -17.62 -9.46 10.12
N ALA A 137 -16.36 -9.60 10.56
CA ALA A 137 -15.19 -9.39 9.68
C ALA A 137 -15.23 -10.27 8.43
N GLU A 138 -15.62 -11.53 8.57
CA GLU A 138 -15.72 -12.48 7.44
C GLU A 138 -16.91 -12.15 6.52
N LEU A 139 -17.94 -11.51 7.06
CA LEU A 139 -19.15 -11.09 6.33
C LEU A 139 -18.96 -9.71 5.67
N ALA A 140 -18.06 -8.88 6.20
CA ALA A 140 -17.80 -7.51 5.78
C ALA A 140 -16.96 -7.39 4.50
N GLY A 141 -16.92 -8.44 3.67
CA GLY A 141 -16.33 -8.41 2.33
C GLY A 141 -16.89 -7.33 1.40
N ASP A 142 -17.99 -6.68 1.79
CA ASP A 142 -18.69 -5.61 1.06
C ASP A 142 -18.17 -4.18 1.29
N ALA A 143 -17.23 -3.96 2.22
CA ALA A 143 -16.62 -2.63 2.34
C ALA A 143 -15.76 -2.35 1.08
N PRO A 144 -15.90 -1.18 0.42
CA PRO A 144 -15.15 -0.87 -0.79
C PRO A 144 -13.65 -0.89 -0.47
N ARG A 145 -12.91 -1.82 -1.07
CA ARG A 145 -11.46 -1.97 -0.86
C ARG A 145 -10.63 -1.03 -1.75
N TYR A 146 -11.23 -0.57 -2.85
CA TYR A 146 -10.58 0.23 -3.88
C TYR A 146 -11.28 1.59 -4.04
N HIS A 147 -10.50 2.64 -4.30
CA HIS A 147 -11.00 3.92 -4.74
C HIS A 147 -11.68 3.79 -6.11
N ALA A 148 -12.90 4.30 -6.22
CA ALA A 148 -13.57 4.40 -7.51
C ALA A 148 -12.85 5.45 -8.38
N LEU A 149 -12.49 5.05 -9.59
CA LEU A 149 -12.00 5.99 -10.60
C LEU A 149 -13.13 6.94 -11.00
N PRO A 150 -12.83 8.23 -11.25
CA PRO A 150 -13.83 9.16 -11.77
C PRO A 150 -14.43 8.62 -13.08
N GLU A 151 -15.75 8.49 -13.15
CA GLU A 151 -16.43 8.03 -14.37
C GLU A 151 -16.36 9.05 -15.51
N GLN A 152 -16.20 10.33 -15.16
CA GLN A 152 -16.15 11.45 -16.08
C GLN A 152 -15.01 12.38 -15.70
N GLY A 153 -14.19 12.72 -16.68
CA GLY A 153 -13.01 13.57 -16.50
C GLY A 153 -12.07 13.41 -17.68
N SER A 154 -11.66 14.54 -18.24
CA SER A 154 -10.64 14.58 -19.29
C SER A 154 -9.64 15.69 -18.98
N GLY A 155 -8.37 15.35 -18.98
CA GLY A 155 -7.31 16.31 -18.74
C GLY A 155 -6.10 15.98 -19.58
N MET A 156 -5.28 16.98 -19.86
CA MET A 156 -4.00 16.79 -20.53
C MET A 156 -2.95 17.64 -19.85
N LEU A 157 -1.85 17.01 -19.48
CA LEU A 157 -0.64 17.63 -18.98
C LEU A 157 0.44 17.46 -20.05
N LEU A 158 1.05 18.57 -20.43
CA LEU A 158 2.17 18.58 -21.37
C LEU A 158 3.36 19.24 -20.68
N ARG A 159 4.49 18.54 -20.67
CA ARG A 159 5.77 19.03 -20.17
C ARG A 159 6.73 19.15 -21.34
N ASN A 160 7.29 20.34 -21.47
CA ASN A 160 8.29 20.67 -22.47
C ASN A 160 9.54 21.17 -21.76
N GLN A 161 10.68 20.57 -22.04
CA GLN A 161 11.96 20.96 -21.48
C GLN A 161 13.00 21.13 -22.58
N LEU A 162 13.59 22.31 -22.66
CA LEU A 162 14.67 22.63 -23.59
C LEU A 162 15.91 23.03 -22.80
N ASN A 163 16.99 22.28 -22.98
CA ASN A 163 18.30 22.57 -22.44
C ASN A 163 19.24 22.88 -23.61
N LEU A 164 19.90 24.04 -23.60
CA LEU A 164 20.85 24.46 -24.62
C LEU A 164 22.16 24.86 -23.96
N VAL A 165 23.28 24.41 -24.53
CA VAL A 165 24.62 24.74 -24.07
C VAL A 165 25.47 25.09 -25.28
N SER A 166 26.17 26.23 -25.21
CA SER A 166 27.10 26.67 -26.25
C SER A 166 28.39 27.17 -25.62
N ASP A 167 29.52 26.86 -26.26
CA ASP A 167 30.86 27.30 -25.88
C ASP A 167 31.44 28.35 -26.85
N GLY A 168 30.60 28.87 -27.76
CA GLY A 168 30.97 29.86 -28.78
C GLY A 168 31.50 29.27 -30.09
N ARG A 169 31.82 27.97 -30.16
CA ARG A 169 32.22 27.28 -31.39
C ARG A 169 31.25 26.18 -31.77
N GLU A 170 30.64 25.55 -30.77
CA GLU A 170 29.66 24.51 -30.97
C GLU A 170 28.43 24.74 -30.07
N THR A 171 27.29 24.17 -30.47
CA THR A 171 26.02 24.27 -29.75
C THR A 171 25.44 22.87 -29.60
N SER A 172 25.26 22.45 -28.36
CA SER A 172 24.57 21.21 -28.00
C SER A 172 23.22 21.53 -27.38
N GLY A 173 22.28 20.62 -27.55
CA GLY A 173 20.92 20.83 -27.06
C GLY A 173 20.18 19.54 -26.81
N MET A 174 19.27 19.57 -25.84
CA MET A 174 18.32 18.51 -25.55
C MET A 174 16.92 19.10 -25.45
N TYR A 175 15.99 18.52 -26.20
CA TYR A 175 14.58 18.85 -26.15
C TYR A 175 13.80 17.61 -25.71
N ALA A 176 13.13 17.67 -24.57
CA ALA A 176 12.31 16.60 -24.04
C ALA A 176 10.83 17.02 -23.99
N LEU A 177 9.96 16.11 -24.43
CA LEU A 177 8.52 16.28 -24.50
C LEU A 177 7.84 15.09 -23.82
N GLN A 178 7.04 15.38 -22.80
CA GLN A 178 6.24 14.39 -22.09
C GLN A 178 4.79 14.84 -22.08
N GLY A 179 3.88 13.98 -22.51
CA GLY A 179 2.43 14.20 -22.48
C GLY A 179 1.76 13.12 -21.64
N GLN A 180 0.82 13.53 -20.79
CA GLN A 180 -0.08 12.63 -20.10
C GLN A 180 -1.51 13.13 -20.30
N ALA A 181 -2.41 12.26 -20.74
CA ALA A 181 -3.81 12.58 -20.92
C ALA A 181 -4.68 11.57 -20.19
N SER A 182 -5.79 12.02 -19.61
CA SER A 182 -6.86 11.17 -19.11
C SER A 182 -8.10 11.37 -19.97
N LEU A 183 -8.76 10.28 -20.34
CA LEU A 183 -10.05 10.28 -21.02
C LEU A 183 -10.92 9.18 -20.41
N GLY A 184 -11.84 9.58 -19.52
CA GLY A 184 -12.58 8.63 -18.71
C GLY A 184 -11.64 7.78 -17.84
N GLN A 185 -11.75 6.46 -17.94
CA GLN A 185 -10.92 5.50 -17.19
C GLN A 185 -9.58 5.17 -17.87
N TRP A 186 -9.26 5.82 -19.00
CA TRP A 186 -8.01 5.60 -19.73
C TRP A 186 -7.02 6.72 -19.46
N THR A 187 -5.77 6.34 -19.19
CA THR A 187 -4.62 7.24 -19.10
C THR A 187 -3.68 6.95 -20.27
N THR A 188 -3.35 7.96 -21.06
CA THR A 188 -2.37 7.88 -22.14
C THR A 188 -1.10 8.61 -21.73
N LEU A 189 0.07 7.99 -21.95
CA LEU A 189 1.37 8.58 -21.71
C LEU A 189 2.19 8.55 -22.98
N ALA A 190 2.87 9.67 -23.28
CA ALA A 190 3.82 9.81 -24.38
C ALA A 190 5.09 10.48 -23.87
N ASP A 191 6.24 9.91 -24.20
CA ASP A 191 7.57 10.42 -23.86
C ASP A 191 8.49 10.37 -25.08
N ALA A 192 9.05 11.52 -25.45
CA ALA A 192 9.97 11.65 -26.55
C ALA A 192 11.05 12.69 -26.24
N GLN A 193 12.24 12.52 -26.82
CA GLN A 193 13.26 13.55 -26.82
C GLN A 193 14.03 13.61 -28.13
N ALA A 194 14.66 14.76 -28.34
CA ALA A 194 15.66 14.99 -29.36
C ALA A 194 16.93 15.57 -28.73
N ASP A 195 18.09 15.04 -29.10
CA ASP A 195 19.39 15.55 -28.69
C ASP A 195 20.23 15.91 -29.91
N LYS A 196 20.96 17.03 -29.83
CA LYS A 196 21.92 17.46 -30.85
C LYS A 196 23.31 17.47 -30.23
N GLY A 197 24.15 16.57 -30.73
CA GLY A 197 25.56 16.45 -30.35
C GLY A 197 26.45 17.50 -31.02
N SER A 198 27.57 17.79 -30.36
CA SER A 198 28.52 18.83 -30.72
C SER A 198 29.71 18.28 -31.53
N VAL A 199 30.13 17.04 -31.28
CA VAL A 199 31.42 16.52 -31.75
C VAL A 199 31.24 15.52 -32.91
N GLY A 200 31.84 15.81 -34.06
CA GLY A 200 32.15 14.85 -35.13
C GLY A 200 31.02 14.49 -36.09
N SER A 201 29.75 14.47 -35.64
CA SER A 201 28.59 14.43 -36.54
C SER A 201 27.48 15.31 -35.97
N GLN A 202 26.98 16.25 -36.76
CA GLN A 202 25.84 17.12 -36.40
C GLN A 202 24.51 16.34 -36.46
N GLN A 203 24.50 15.09 -36.04
CA GLN A 203 23.32 14.26 -36.14
C GLN A 203 22.42 14.53 -34.95
N THR A 204 21.24 15.07 -35.22
CA THR A 204 20.15 15.11 -34.24
C THR A 204 19.66 13.68 -34.04
N ARG A 205 19.71 13.19 -32.81
CA ARG A 205 19.13 11.91 -32.42
C ARG A 205 17.74 12.13 -31.88
N HIS A 206 16.80 11.31 -32.31
CA HIS A 206 15.44 11.28 -31.79
C HIS A 206 15.22 9.95 -31.08
N ARG A 207 14.64 9.96 -29.89
CA ARG A 207 14.15 8.75 -29.22
C ARG A 207 12.72 8.95 -28.74
N VAL A 208 11.91 7.92 -28.89
CA VAL A 208 10.64 7.79 -28.19
C VAL A 208 10.91 6.82 -27.06
N GLY A 209 10.69 7.26 -25.82
CA GLY A 209 10.88 6.44 -24.65
C GLY A 209 9.70 5.49 -24.49
N GLN A 210 8.49 6.05 -24.41
CA GLN A 210 7.25 5.31 -24.17
C GLN A 210 6.07 6.00 -24.85
N LEU A 211 5.11 5.19 -25.30
CA LEU A 211 3.83 5.63 -25.84
C LEU A 211 2.79 4.54 -25.57
N TYR A 212 1.97 4.70 -24.53
CA TYR A 212 0.98 3.69 -24.17
C TYR A 212 -0.32 4.31 -23.66
N ALA A 213 -1.39 3.51 -23.74
CA ALA A 213 -2.63 3.76 -23.03
C ALA A 213 -2.83 2.68 -21.97
N GLU A 214 -3.35 3.08 -20.82
CA GLU A 214 -3.56 2.22 -19.67
C GLU A 214 -4.95 2.45 -19.08
N ARG A 215 -5.58 1.36 -18.66
CA ARG A 215 -6.82 1.37 -17.88
C ARG A 215 -6.59 0.59 -16.60
N LEU A 216 -7.02 1.18 -15.49
CA LEU A 216 -6.97 0.58 -14.17
C LEU A 216 -8.38 0.19 -13.74
N HIS A 217 -8.52 -0.96 -13.09
CA HIS A 217 -9.78 -1.46 -12.55
C HIS A 217 -9.48 -2.30 -11.31
N ASP A 218 -9.93 -1.82 -10.15
CA ASP A 218 -9.66 -2.42 -8.84
C ASP A 218 -8.16 -2.67 -8.63
N GLU A 219 -7.76 -3.93 -8.49
CA GLU A 219 -6.37 -4.38 -8.34
C GLU A 219 -5.65 -4.69 -9.66
N HIS A 220 -6.27 -4.47 -10.82
CA HIS A 220 -5.73 -4.87 -12.12
C HIS A 220 -5.52 -3.71 -13.08
N PHE A 221 -4.46 -3.74 -13.86
CA PHE A 221 -4.22 -2.80 -14.95
C PHE A 221 -4.09 -3.51 -16.29
N PHE A 222 -4.54 -2.82 -17.34
CA PHE A 222 -4.36 -3.21 -18.73
C PHE A 222 -3.65 -2.08 -19.48
N ARG A 223 -2.48 -2.39 -20.04
CA ARG A 223 -1.61 -1.45 -20.75
C ARG A 223 -1.39 -1.91 -22.18
N LEU A 224 -1.55 -0.99 -23.13
CA LEU A 224 -1.36 -1.24 -24.55
C LEU A 224 -0.44 -0.18 -25.17
N GLY A 225 0.53 -0.61 -25.97
CA GLY A 225 1.40 0.28 -26.72
C GLY A 225 2.87 -0.05 -26.57
N TYR A 226 3.70 0.98 -26.68
CA TYR A 226 5.15 0.91 -26.62
C TYR A 226 5.62 1.33 -25.22
N PHE A 227 6.02 0.37 -24.40
CA PHE A 227 6.38 0.65 -23.01
C PHE A 227 7.52 -0.24 -22.52
N THR A 228 8.23 0.25 -21.51
CA THR A 228 9.27 -0.51 -20.82
C THR A 228 8.58 -1.36 -19.74
N PRO A 229 8.64 -2.70 -19.81
CA PRO A 229 8.04 -3.54 -18.79
C PRO A 229 8.80 -3.36 -17.46
N GLY A 230 8.11 -2.85 -16.44
CA GLY A 230 8.67 -2.64 -15.11
C GLY A 230 7.54 -2.47 -14.10
N ALA A 231 7.76 -2.95 -12.87
CA ALA A 231 6.80 -2.72 -11.79
C ALA A 231 6.84 -1.24 -11.39
N GLN A 232 5.87 -0.46 -11.85
CA GLN A 232 5.64 0.89 -11.37
C GLN A 232 4.88 0.76 -10.04
N GLY A 233 5.48 1.21 -8.93
CA GLY A 233 4.86 1.15 -7.60
C GLY A 233 5.58 0.29 -6.55
N LEU A 234 6.53 -0.55 -6.96
CA LEU A 234 7.38 -1.28 -6.02
C LEU A 234 8.76 -0.61 -5.93
N THR A 235 9.21 -0.32 -4.71
CA THR A 235 10.57 0.17 -4.39
C THR A 235 11.69 -0.79 -4.83
N ARG A 236 11.34 -2.00 -5.27
CA ARG A 236 12.21 -2.91 -6.00
C ARG A 236 11.66 -3.19 -7.39
N GLN A 237 12.19 -2.48 -8.37
CA GLN A 237 12.04 -2.88 -9.76
C GLN A 237 12.53 -4.33 -9.91
N PRO A 238 11.70 -5.26 -10.42
CA PRO A 238 12.17 -6.60 -10.73
C PRO A 238 13.31 -6.46 -11.74
N ARG A 239 14.51 -6.91 -11.34
CA ARG A 239 15.64 -6.97 -12.28
C ARG A 239 15.27 -8.01 -13.33
N LEU A 240 14.92 -7.56 -14.53
CA LEU A 240 14.81 -8.44 -15.68
C LEU A 240 16.17 -9.14 -15.84
N LEU A 241 16.16 -10.47 -15.80
CA LEU A 241 17.33 -11.31 -16.05
C LEU A 241 17.64 -11.24 -17.54
N GLY A 242 18.53 -10.33 -17.92
CA GLY A 242 18.89 -10.07 -19.32
C GLY A 242 19.12 -8.59 -19.51
N GLN A 243 20.22 -8.24 -20.17
CA GLN A 243 20.68 -6.87 -20.30
C GLN A 243 19.62 -5.99 -20.96
N SER A 244 19.28 -4.88 -20.29
CA SER A 244 18.39 -3.79 -20.74
C SER A 244 16.90 -4.13 -20.69
N PRO A 245 16.05 -3.26 -20.11
CA PRO A 245 14.63 -3.39 -20.31
C PRO A 245 14.33 -2.93 -21.74
N ASP A 246 14.31 -3.88 -22.68
CA ASP A 246 13.93 -3.61 -24.06
C ASP A 246 12.48 -3.14 -24.08
N THR A 247 12.28 -1.89 -24.51
CA THR A 247 10.95 -1.34 -24.70
C THR A 247 10.17 -2.25 -25.63
N THR A 248 9.02 -2.71 -25.17
CA THR A 248 8.20 -3.70 -25.86
C THR A 248 6.99 -3.00 -26.46
N LEU A 249 6.65 -3.35 -27.71
CA LEU A 249 5.36 -3.02 -28.31
C LEU A 249 4.41 -4.19 -28.07
N GLY A 250 3.35 -3.98 -27.30
CA GLY A 250 2.40 -5.04 -27.02
C GLY A 250 1.32 -4.69 -26.02
N LEU A 251 0.82 -5.73 -25.36
CA LEU A 251 -0.17 -5.66 -24.30
C LEU A 251 0.45 -6.18 -23.00
N MET A 252 0.15 -5.53 -21.88
CA MET A 252 0.51 -5.96 -20.54
C MET A 252 -0.72 -5.94 -19.66
N PHE A 253 -0.87 -7.00 -18.88
CA PHE A 253 -1.87 -7.11 -17.84
C PHE A 253 -1.16 -7.51 -16.56
N GLY A 254 -1.53 -6.91 -15.44
CA GLY A 254 -0.91 -7.19 -14.15
C GLY A 254 -1.74 -6.63 -13.01
N SER A 255 -1.25 -6.85 -11.80
CA SER A 255 -1.87 -6.30 -10.59
C SER A 255 -1.24 -4.96 -10.19
N SER A 256 -2.02 -4.10 -9.52
CA SER A 256 -1.60 -2.82 -8.97
C SER A 256 -2.35 -2.52 -7.67
N ASP A 257 -1.62 -2.07 -6.66
CA ASP A 257 -2.20 -1.66 -5.36
C ASP A 257 -2.56 -0.17 -5.32
N SER A 258 -2.47 0.53 -6.45
CA SER A 258 -2.60 2.00 -6.51
C SER A 258 -4.00 2.54 -6.20
N LEU A 259 -5.05 1.72 -6.26
CA LEU A 259 -6.41 2.09 -5.85
C LEU A 259 -6.76 1.60 -4.44
N LEU A 260 -5.90 0.84 -3.78
CA LEU A 260 -6.20 0.26 -2.48
C LEU A 260 -6.35 1.38 -1.44
N ILE A 261 -7.49 1.43 -0.76
CA ILE A 261 -7.81 2.51 0.21
C ILE A 261 -6.91 2.44 1.45
N ASP A 262 -6.54 1.23 1.87
CA ASP A 262 -5.68 1.02 3.03
C ASP A 262 -4.49 0.14 2.61
N ASN A 263 -3.40 0.79 2.20
CA ASN A 263 -2.18 0.11 1.74
C ASN A 263 -1.08 0.09 2.81
N GLY A 264 -1.37 0.52 4.05
CA GLY A 264 -0.41 0.60 5.14
C GLY A 264 0.80 1.51 4.87
N GLN A 265 0.79 2.30 3.78
CA GLN A 265 1.81 3.31 3.52
C GLN A 265 1.40 4.58 4.29
N PRO A 266 2.29 5.14 5.12
CA PRO A 266 2.02 6.43 5.73
C PRO A 266 1.86 7.47 4.61
N GLU A 267 0.66 8.05 4.51
CA GLU A 267 0.46 9.22 3.66
C GLU A 267 1.38 10.33 4.16
N LEU A 268 2.44 10.61 3.40
CA LEU A 268 3.33 11.74 3.64
C LEU A 268 2.58 13.04 3.32
N HIS A 269 1.69 13.44 4.22
CA HIS A 269 1.24 14.82 4.29
C HIS A 269 2.39 15.65 4.85
N ALA A 270 3.22 16.20 3.97
CA ALA A 270 4.18 17.22 4.35
C ALA A 270 3.42 18.50 4.73
N ASP A 271 3.01 18.62 6.00
CA ASP A 271 2.62 19.89 6.59
C ASP A 271 3.87 20.78 6.64
N LEU A 272 4.02 21.62 5.62
CA LEU A 272 4.99 22.71 5.56
C LEU A 272 4.60 23.81 6.55
N ARG A 273 4.62 23.50 7.85
CA ARG A 273 4.69 24.52 8.90
C ARG A 273 6.11 24.60 9.43
N HIS A 274 6.82 25.61 8.94
CA HIS A 274 8.11 26.04 9.48
C HIS A 274 8.00 26.26 11.01
N PRO A 275 8.77 25.54 11.84
CA PRO A 275 8.95 25.94 13.23
C PRO A 275 9.90 27.15 13.26
N GLN A 276 9.39 28.31 13.69
CA GLN A 276 10.24 29.43 14.07
C GLN A 276 11.14 29.01 15.24
N PRO A 277 12.46 29.30 15.19
CA PRO A 277 13.34 29.03 16.32
C PRO A 277 13.01 29.95 17.51
N PRO A 278 13.12 29.45 18.76
CA PRO A 278 12.89 30.27 19.94
C PRO A 278 13.95 31.36 20.06
N ARG A 279 13.49 32.62 20.22
CA ARG A 279 14.35 33.74 20.62
C ARG A 279 14.85 33.48 22.04
N CYS A 280 16.15 33.22 22.18
CA CYS A 280 16.82 33.23 23.47
C CYS A 280 16.89 34.69 23.96
N GLY A 281 16.01 35.04 24.89
CA GLY A 281 16.17 36.21 25.76
C GLY A 281 17.13 35.83 26.89
N GLY A 282 18.18 36.62 27.04
CA GLY A 282 19.16 36.48 28.12
C GLY A 282 19.79 37.85 28.38
N ASP A 283 19.10 38.64 29.19
CA ASP A 283 19.72 39.73 29.94
C ASP A 283 20.83 39.15 30.83
N ILE A 284 22.02 39.73 30.74
CA ILE A 284 23.08 39.60 31.75
C ILE A 284 23.54 41.03 32.05
N PRO A 285 23.69 41.41 33.34
CA PRO A 285 23.92 42.78 33.80
C PRO A 285 25.20 43.44 33.29
#